data_AF-A0A1G4JEV1-F1
#
_entry.id   AF-A0A1G4JEV1-F1
#
_cell.length_a   1.000
_cell.length_b   1.000
_cell.length_c   1.000
_cell.angle_alpha   90.00
_cell.angle_beta   90.00
_cell.angle_gamma   90.00
#
_symmetry.space_group_name_H-M   'P 1'
#
loop_
_entity.id
_entity.type
_entity.pdbx_description
1 polymer ?
#
loop_
_entity_poly.entity_id
_entity_poly.type
_entity_poly.pdbx_seq_one_letter_code
_entity_poly.pdbx_strand_id
1 'polypeptide(L)'
;MNSQEKEVSRTEVLQRTGSSDNSTGAEYQTSKWQKFLELIEVHKTSRKETIMETFLYNQDLRPVESARRKWSWFNFVYFWIADCFNINTWQVAATGLQLGLSWWETWLTVWIGYAIVGILVVLTARIGTMYHCSFPITARASFGIFFSLWPVINRVVMAIVWYSVQTWIAMTPISLMLKSIFGYDLPDRIPNHINSPNATTYQFMCFFIFWVCQLPFVYVHPHQVRHLFTVKAALVPFAAFGFLIWALCKSNGKIALESLVEGPPLTSSERGWAWMQSIMACIANFATLIVNAPDFSRFSKTKVSATWSQGISIPFFFSLTSLIGIIVTASAYKIYQVNYWSPLDVLDRFLGDGFTRGERAGAFLISFVFAVAQLGTNISANSLSAGTDMTALLPKFINIRRGGFICAGLALCICPWNLMSSSNKFTMALSAYAIFLSCIAAVMCADYYVVRRGQYNLFHLYSSDPKVSDYMYGSRFGINWRALVAYLAGIVPNMPGFVGAVGDNIHVPVGATRVYYLNYLVGYSVSFVVYVILCYFFPVPNAPVRNCLKGKDWLETFAEVDFFEEEREGFLQDNNILSIVSSQLGAGDNDEILSAFEPRIDSK
;
A
#
# COMPACT_ATOMS: atom_id res chain seq x y z
N MET A 1 32.46 -6.27 31.18
CA MET A 1 31.80 -7.02 32.28
C MET A 1 31.50 -8.43 31.80
N ASN A 2 31.94 -9.43 32.54
CA ASN A 2 31.97 -10.83 32.11
C ASN A 2 30.62 -11.52 32.39
N SER A 3 30.28 -12.55 31.60
CA SER A 3 28.94 -13.15 31.51
C SER A 3 28.35 -13.70 32.82
N GLN A 4 29.18 -13.99 33.83
CA GLN A 4 28.73 -14.49 35.14
C GLN A 4 28.25 -13.39 36.10
N GLU A 5 28.74 -12.15 35.99
CA GLU A 5 28.22 -11.03 36.80
C GLU A 5 26.80 -10.60 36.36
N LYS A 6 26.43 -10.88 35.11
CA LYS A 6 25.10 -10.58 34.57
C LYS A 6 24.00 -11.54 35.07
N GLU A 7 24.36 -12.77 35.45
CA GLU A 7 23.41 -13.75 36.00
C GLU A 7 23.05 -13.47 37.46
N VAL A 8 24.01 -12.98 38.24
CA VAL A 8 23.80 -12.59 39.64
C VAL A 8 22.89 -11.35 39.72
N SER A 9 23.08 -10.37 38.84
CA SER A 9 22.22 -9.18 38.75
C SER A 9 20.78 -9.52 38.34
N ARG A 10 20.59 -10.56 37.51
CA ARG A 10 19.26 -11.06 37.10
C ARG A 10 18.45 -11.64 38.28
N THR A 11 19.14 -12.19 39.29
CA THR A 11 18.50 -12.84 40.44
C THR A 11 18.13 -11.83 41.53
N GLU A 12 18.94 -10.79 41.73
CA GLU A 12 18.64 -9.72 42.70
C GLU A 12 17.51 -8.78 42.25
N VAL A 13 17.34 -8.55 40.95
CA VAL A 13 16.25 -7.71 40.39
C VAL A 13 14.88 -8.40 40.48
N LEU A 14 14.86 -9.74 40.35
CA LEU A 14 13.63 -10.54 40.49
C LEU A 14 13.16 -10.65 41.95
N GLN A 15 14.07 -10.56 42.93
CA GLN A 15 13.68 -10.56 44.35
C GLN A 15 13.18 -9.20 44.84
N ARG A 16 13.63 -8.09 44.26
CA ARG A 16 13.15 -6.73 44.62
C ARG A 16 11.78 -6.37 44.05
N THR A 17 11.32 -7.06 43.02
CA THR A 17 9.99 -6.85 42.41
C THR A 17 8.87 -7.70 43.04
N GLY A 18 9.20 -8.59 44.00
CA GLY A 18 8.26 -9.54 44.61
C GLY A 18 7.69 -9.16 45.98
N SER A 19 7.99 -7.98 46.54
CA SER A 19 7.61 -7.66 47.93
C SER A 19 7.13 -6.22 48.12
N SER A 20 5.98 -5.87 47.54
CA SER A 20 5.16 -4.74 48.04
C SER A 20 3.75 -4.73 47.47
N ASP A 21 2.97 -5.79 47.69
CA ASP A 21 1.52 -5.74 47.51
C ASP A 21 0.83 -6.08 48.84
N ASN A 22 0.64 -5.04 49.64
CA ASN A 22 -0.38 -4.98 50.69
C ASN A 22 -0.83 -3.52 50.83
N SER A 23 -1.58 -3.04 49.85
CA SER A 23 -2.45 -1.88 50.05
C SER A 23 -3.84 -2.18 49.50
N THR A 24 -4.77 -2.17 50.45
CA THR A 24 -6.24 -2.15 50.36
C THR A 24 -6.84 -1.81 49.00
N GLY A 25 -7.62 -2.76 48.46
CA GLY A 25 -8.42 -2.57 47.26
C GLY A 25 -9.51 -1.52 47.45
N ALA A 26 -9.42 -0.45 46.69
CA ALA A 26 -10.57 0.34 46.29
C ALA A 26 -11.03 -0.17 44.92
N GLU A 27 -12.17 -0.86 44.88
CA GLU A 27 -12.85 -1.21 43.62
C GLU A 27 -13.31 0.09 42.94
N TYR A 28 -12.48 0.61 42.03
CA TYR A 28 -12.90 1.68 41.13
C TYR A 28 -14.01 1.12 40.22
N GLN A 29 -15.24 1.62 40.34
CA GLN A 29 -16.32 1.25 39.44
C GLN A 29 -15.98 1.72 38.01
N THR A 30 -15.43 0.81 37.20
CA THR A 30 -15.15 1.09 35.79
C THR A 30 -16.46 1.32 35.03
N SER A 31 -16.54 2.45 34.34
CA SER A 31 -17.69 2.82 33.52
C SER A 31 -18.01 1.72 32.49
N LYS A 32 -19.28 1.54 32.10
CA LYS A 32 -19.67 0.60 31.03
C LYS A 32 -18.86 0.85 29.74
N TRP A 33 -18.50 2.10 29.49
CA TRP A 33 -17.67 2.50 28.36
C TRP A 33 -16.20 2.06 28.51
N GLN A 34 -15.63 2.16 29.71
CA GLN A 34 -14.29 1.63 30.00
C GLN A 34 -14.26 0.11 29.89
N LYS A 35 -15.27 -0.60 30.43
CA LYS A 35 -15.40 -2.06 30.29
C LYS A 35 -15.49 -2.49 28.82
N PHE A 36 -16.19 -1.73 27.99
CA PHE A 36 -16.23 -1.97 26.54
C PHE A 36 -14.87 -1.71 25.87
N LEU A 37 -14.20 -0.61 26.20
CA LEU A 37 -12.84 -0.30 25.72
C LEU A 37 -11.83 -1.39 26.10
N GLU A 38 -11.91 -1.90 27.33
CA GLU A 38 -11.09 -3.02 27.82
C GLU A 38 -11.40 -4.33 27.08
N LEU A 39 -12.67 -4.56 26.72
CA LEU A 39 -13.07 -5.75 25.95
C LEU A 39 -12.46 -5.74 24.54
N ILE A 40 -12.39 -4.57 23.91
CA ILE A 40 -11.88 -4.42 22.55
C ILE A 40 -10.36 -4.20 22.49
N GLU A 41 -9.67 -4.09 23.61
CA GLU A 41 -8.21 -3.92 23.67
C GLU A 41 -7.48 -5.21 23.26
N VAL A 42 -6.52 -5.07 22.35
CA VAL A 42 -5.81 -6.23 21.77
C VAL A 42 -4.59 -6.61 22.60
N HIS A 43 -3.84 -5.61 23.07
CA HIS A 43 -2.61 -5.81 23.83
C HIS A 43 -2.88 -5.70 25.32
N LYS A 44 -3.37 -6.78 25.94
CA LYS A 44 -3.61 -6.84 27.39
C LYS A 44 -2.35 -6.61 28.24
N THR A 45 -1.16 -6.73 27.65
CA THR A 45 0.14 -6.42 28.28
C THR A 45 0.41 -4.92 28.37
N SER A 46 -0.19 -4.10 27.50
CA SER A 46 -0.08 -2.63 27.49
C SER A 46 -1.05 -1.96 28.48
N ARG A 47 -1.63 -2.71 29.42
CA ARG A 47 -2.67 -2.21 30.35
C ARG A 47 -2.17 -1.05 31.23
N LYS A 48 -0.86 -0.97 31.45
CA LYS A 48 -0.20 0.10 32.22
C LYS A 48 0.37 1.22 31.33
N GLU A 49 0.37 1.06 30.01
CA GLU A 49 0.88 2.06 29.07
C GLU A 49 -0.23 3.03 28.66
N THR A 50 0.13 4.30 28.55
CA THR A 50 -0.76 5.34 28.03
C THR A 50 -1.02 5.14 26.53
N ILE A 51 -2.15 5.68 26.03
CA ILE A 51 -2.46 5.65 24.58
C ILE A 51 -1.30 6.25 23.76
N MET A 52 -0.65 7.27 24.32
CA MET A 52 0.46 7.96 23.66
C MET A 52 1.71 7.07 23.56
N GLU A 53 2.03 6.31 24.61
CA GLU A 53 3.15 5.38 24.59
C GLU A 53 2.94 4.25 23.59
N THR A 54 1.75 3.65 23.58
CA THR A 54 1.38 2.61 22.62
C THR A 54 1.33 3.16 21.17
N PHE A 55 0.94 4.43 21.00
CA PHE A 55 1.02 5.13 19.72
C PHE A 55 2.45 5.24 19.22
N LEU A 56 3.38 5.66 20.08
CA LEU A 56 4.77 5.84 19.72
C LEU A 56 5.46 4.50 19.45
N TYR A 57 5.32 3.54 20.36
CA TYR A 57 5.99 2.24 20.33
C TYR A 57 4.99 1.10 20.51
N ASN A 58 4.98 0.16 19.56
CA ASN A 58 4.22 -1.08 19.67
C ASN A 58 4.97 -2.22 18.96
N GLN A 59 4.63 -3.46 19.33
CA GLN A 59 5.34 -4.66 18.89
C GLN A 59 5.23 -4.93 17.37
N ASP A 60 4.19 -4.42 16.71
CA ASP A 60 3.94 -4.60 15.28
C ASP A 60 4.73 -3.60 14.40
N LEU A 61 4.95 -2.38 14.91
CA LEU A 61 5.62 -1.29 14.21
C LEU A 61 7.07 -1.04 14.65
N ARG A 62 7.53 -1.66 15.74
CA ARG A 62 8.93 -1.55 16.17
C ARG A 62 9.90 -1.91 15.04
N PRO A 63 11.12 -1.34 15.02
CA PRO A 63 12.12 -1.70 14.04
C PRO A 63 12.36 -3.20 14.02
N VAL A 64 12.57 -3.78 12.84
CA VAL A 64 12.72 -5.22 12.69
C VAL A 64 14.14 -5.65 13.06
N GLU A 65 14.28 -6.46 14.12
CA GLU A 65 15.54 -7.07 14.55
C GLU A 65 16.08 -8.09 13.54
N SER A 66 17.39 -8.31 13.56
CA SER A 66 18.13 -9.17 12.63
C SER A 66 17.53 -10.57 12.53
N ALA A 67 17.04 -11.14 13.64
CA ALA A 67 16.40 -12.45 13.68
C ALA A 67 15.14 -12.54 12.80
N ARG A 68 14.35 -11.47 12.68
CA ARG A 68 13.12 -11.40 11.87
C ARG A 68 13.37 -10.95 10.42
N ARG A 69 14.57 -10.45 10.09
CA ARG A 69 14.97 -10.09 8.71
C ARG A 69 15.22 -11.34 7.87
N LYS A 70 14.17 -11.94 7.34
CA LYS A 70 14.25 -13.20 6.58
C LYS A 70 14.38 -13.02 5.06
N TRP A 71 14.24 -11.81 4.52
CA TRP A 71 14.18 -11.57 3.07
C TRP A 71 15.57 -11.32 2.49
N SER A 72 16.03 -12.22 1.63
CA SER A 72 17.17 -12.05 0.73
C SER A 72 16.71 -11.54 -0.65
N TRP A 73 17.64 -11.14 -1.51
CA TRP A 73 17.39 -10.58 -2.85
C TRP A 73 16.39 -11.39 -3.69
N PHE A 74 16.48 -12.73 -3.68
CA PHE A 74 15.60 -13.60 -4.45
C PHE A 74 14.14 -13.60 -3.95
N ASN A 75 13.90 -13.28 -2.67
CA ASN A 75 12.54 -13.17 -2.14
C ASN A 75 11.84 -11.94 -2.72
N PHE A 76 12.58 -10.85 -2.94
CA PHE A 76 12.06 -9.68 -3.63
C PHE A 76 11.78 -10.00 -5.11
N VAL A 77 12.66 -10.75 -5.79
CA VAL A 77 12.39 -11.23 -7.16
C VAL A 77 11.11 -12.06 -7.21
N TYR A 78 10.96 -13.06 -6.32
CA TYR A 78 9.75 -13.88 -6.25
C TYR A 78 8.50 -13.08 -5.89
N PHE A 79 8.62 -12.08 -5.02
CA PHE A 79 7.55 -11.15 -4.72
C PHE A 79 7.09 -10.41 -5.99
N TRP A 80 8.02 -9.93 -6.82
CA TRP A 80 7.68 -9.21 -8.05
C TRP A 80 7.19 -10.11 -9.19
N ILE A 81 7.71 -11.35 -9.32
CA ILE A 81 7.16 -12.35 -10.25
C ILE A 81 5.73 -12.70 -9.85
N ALA A 82 5.49 -12.87 -8.55
CA ALA A 82 4.16 -13.06 -8.04
C ALA A 82 3.30 -11.83 -8.36
N ASP A 83 3.73 -10.63 -8.01
CA ASP A 83 2.88 -9.45 -8.15
C ASP A 83 2.62 -9.06 -9.61
N CYS A 84 3.57 -9.24 -10.54
CA CYS A 84 3.40 -8.81 -11.94
C CYS A 84 2.25 -9.51 -12.64
N PHE A 85 2.03 -10.79 -12.35
CA PHE A 85 0.94 -11.57 -12.91
C PHE A 85 -0.32 -11.38 -12.09
N ASN A 86 -0.97 -10.26 -12.36
CA ASN A 86 -2.30 -9.94 -11.89
C ASN A 86 -3.10 -9.35 -13.05
N ILE A 87 -4.42 -9.34 -12.92
CA ILE A 87 -5.32 -8.95 -14.00
C ILE A 87 -5.22 -7.44 -14.31
N ASN A 88 -4.93 -6.59 -13.31
CA ASN A 88 -4.77 -5.15 -13.52
C ASN A 88 -3.56 -4.82 -14.40
N THR A 89 -2.44 -5.53 -14.23
CA THR A 89 -1.25 -5.30 -15.08
C THR A 89 -1.59 -5.45 -16.55
N TRP A 90 -2.44 -6.42 -16.89
CA TRP A 90 -2.92 -6.64 -18.26
C TRP A 90 -3.86 -5.51 -18.71
N GLN A 91 -4.82 -5.11 -17.86
CA GLN A 91 -5.74 -4.02 -18.15
C GLN A 91 -5.02 -2.67 -18.34
N VAL A 92 -3.92 -2.43 -17.63
CA VAL A 92 -3.06 -1.26 -17.80
C VAL A 92 -2.48 -1.22 -19.22
N ALA A 93 -1.98 -2.35 -19.75
CA ALA A 93 -1.49 -2.42 -21.13
C ALA A 93 -2.60 -2.09 -22.14
N ALA A 94 -3.84 -2.51 -21.85
CA ALA A 94 -4.98 -2.20 -22.72
C ALA A 94 -5.33 -0.70 -22.76
N THR A 95 -4.94 0.08 -21.74
CA THR A 95 -5.15 1.54 -21.71
C THR A 95 -4.37 2.24 -22.83
N GLY A 96 -3.13 1.82 -23.11
CA GLY A 96 -2.35 2.39 -24.22
C GLY A 96 -3.00 2.16 -25.58
N LEU A 97 -3.52 0.95 -25.80
CA LEU A 97 -4.25 0.58 -27.02
C LEU A 97 -5.54 1.41 -27.19
N GLN A 98 -6.29 1.65 -26.11
CA GLN A 98 -7.49 2.52 -26.11
C GLN A 98 -7.19 3.94 -26.53
N LEU A 99 -6.02 4.45 -26.12
CA LEU A 99 -5.60 5.80 -26.44
C LEU A 99 -5.19 5.94 -27.91
N GLY A 100 -5.18 4.87 -28.71
CA GLY A 100 -4.80 4.88 -30.12
C GLY A 100 -3.33 4.56 -30.37
N LEU A 101 -2.58 4.10 -29.35
CA LEU A 101 -1.19 3.68 -29.50
C LEU A 101 -1.11 2.29 -30.10
N SER A 102 -0.18 2.10 -31.03
CA SER A 102 0.12 0.76 -31.55
C SER A 102 0.63 -0.17 -30.43
N TRP A 103 0.61 -1.48 -30.69
CA TRP A 103 1.00 -2.48 -29.70
C TRP A 103 2.44 -2.32 -29.19
N TRP A 104 3.37 -1.92 -30.08
CA TRP A 104 4.78 -1.74 -29.72
C TRP A 104 4.99 -0.43 -28.95
N GLU A 105 4.29 0.65 -29.32
CA GLU A 105 4.30 1.92 -28.57
C GLU A 105 3.77 1.69 -27.15
N THR A 106 2.65 0.98 -27.04
CA THR A 106 2.07 0.58 -25.77
C THR A 106 3.09 -0.21 -24.94
N TRP A 107 3.74 -1.22 -25.52
CA TRP A 107 4.73 -2.01 -24.80
C TRP A 107 5.95 -1.19 -24.36
N LEU A 108 6.42 -0.25 -25.17
CA LEU A 108 7.50 0.68 -24.78
C LEU A 108 7.08 1.61 -23.64
N THR A 109 5.85 2.15 -23.68
CA THR A 109 5.34 3.01 -22.60
C THR A 109 5.25 2.25 -21.27
N VAL A 110 4.91 0.95 -21.33
CA VAL A 110 4.90 0.04 -20.16
C VAL A 110 6.32 -0.13 -19.61
N TRP A 111 7.32 -0.38 -20.46
CA TRP A 111 8.73 -0.44 -20.03
C TRP A 111 9.18 0.83 -19.31
N ILE A 112 8.87 1.99 -19.89
CA ILE A 112 9.24 3.30 -19.33
C ILE A 112 8.50 3.55 -18.02
N GLY A 113 7.18 3.34 -18.00
CA GLY A 113 6.34 3.53 -16.82
C GLY A 113 6.79 2.67 -15.64
N TYR A 114 6.98 1.38 -15.85
CA TYR A 114 7.44 0.47 -14.79
C TYR A 114 8.92 0.65 -14.42
N ALA A 115 9.76 1.19 -15.31
CA ALA A 115 11.11 1.61 -14.93
C ALA A 115 11.08 2.80 -13.97
N ILE A 116 10.21 3.79 -14.22
CA ILE A 116 9.99 4.92 -13.29
C ILE A 116 9.45 4.41 -11.95
N VAL A 117 8.46 3.49 -11.97
CA VAL A 117 7.96 2.84 -10.74
C VAL A 117 9.10 2.15 -10.00
N GLY A 118 9.94 1.37 -10.70
CA GLY A 118 11.07 0.67 -10.09
C GLY A 118 12.05 1.62 -9.40
N ILE A 119 12.36 2.75 -10.00
CA ILE A 119 13.20 3.80 -9.39
C ILE A 119 12.53 4.32 -8.11
N LEU A 120 11.26 4.73 -8.19
CA LEU A 120 10.55 5.32 -7.05
C LEU A 120 10.37 4.33 -5.89
N VAL A 121 10.06 3.07 -6.18
CA VAL A 121 10.00 1.99 -5.19
C VAL A 121 11.35 1.80 -4.53
N VAL A 122 12.45 1.79 -5.29
CA VAL A 122 13.79 1.62 -4.71
C VAL A 122 14.16 2.79 -3.80
N LEU A 123 13.79 4.02 -4.16
CA LEU A 123 14.05 5.20 -3.36
C LEU A 123 13.35 5.12 -1.98
N THR A 124 12.08 4.77 -1.95
CA THR A 124 11.33 4.64 -0.69
C THR A 124 11.73 3.37 0.07
N ALA A 125 11.94 2.24 -0.62
CA ALA A 125 12.34 0.97 -0.03
C ALA A 125 13.70 1.05 0.68
N ARG A 126 14.63 1.90 0.23
CA ARG A 126 15.93 2.08 0.89
C ARG A 126 15.78 2.49 2.34
N ILE A 127 14.82 3.36 2.66
CA ILE A 127 14.55 3.82 4.02
C ILE A 127 14.19 2.63 4.92
N GLY A 128 13.25 1.79 4.48
CA GLY A 128 12.88 0.57 5.21
C GLY A 128 14.04 -0.42 5.32
N THR A 129 14.87 -0.57 4.28
CA THR A 129 16.02 -1.48 4.33
C THR A 129 17.13 -1.01 5.29
N MET A 130 17.36 0.28 5.40
CA MET A 130 18.44 0.84 6.22
C MET A 130 18.03 1.03 7.68
N TYR A 131 16.76 1.38 7.93
CA TYR A 131 16.24 1.70 9.26
C TYR A 131 15.28 0.65 9.83
N HIS A 132 14.94 -0.38 9.05
CA HIS A 132 14.04 -1.47 9.46
C HIS A 132 12.66 -1.02 9.95
N CYS A 133 12.20 0.14 9.47
CA CYS A 133 10.93 0.76 9.82
C CYS A 133 9.89 0.61 8.70
N SER A 134 8.61 0.57 9.06
CA SER A 134 7.49 0.57 8.11
C SER A 134 7.18 1.97 7.58
N PHE A 135 6.23 2.06 6.64
CA PHE A 135 5.79 3.32 6.07
C PHE A 135 5.28 4.32 7.11
N PRO A 136 4.39 3.97 8.07
CA PRO A 136 3.90 4.94 9.06
C PRO A 136 5.00 5.59 9.88
N ILE A 137 6.03 4.82 10.26
CA ILE A 137 7.18 5.32 11.01
C ILE A 137 8.08 6.18 10.10
N THR A 138 8.24 5.79 8.84
CA THR A 138 8.96 6.61 7.87
C THR A 138 8.26 7.94 7.62
N ALA A 139 6.93 7.96 7.58
CA ALA A 139 6.15 9.18 7.40
C ALA A 139 6.31 10.15 8.58
N ARG A 140 6.49 9.66 9.81
CA ARG A 140 6.81 10.51 10.99
C ARG A 140 8.08 11.33 10.78
N ALA A 141 9.07 10.78 10.07
CA ALA A 141 10.34 11.45 9.87
C ALA A 141 10.21 12.76 9.07
N SER A 142 9.28 12.78 8.12
CA SER A 142 9.13 13.87 7.15
C SER A 142 7.92 14.75 7.45
N PHE A 143 6.79 14.19 7.89
CA PHE A 143 5.56 14.93 8.18
C PHE A 143 5.46 15.34 9.67
N GLY A 144 6.21 14.67 10.55
CA GLY A 144 6.14 14.82 12.01
C GLY A 144 5.27 13.76 12.68
N ILE A 145 5.50 13.57 13.98
CA ILE A 145 4.96 12.45 14.77
C ILE A 145 3.43 12.31 14.66
N PHE A 146 2.69 13.42 14.73
CA PHE A 146 1.23 13.40 14.69
C PHE A 146 0.67 13.69 13.30
N PHE A 147 1.29 14.62 12.55
CA PHE A 147 0.79 14.93 11.21
C PHE A 147 1.00 13.77 10.22
N SER A 148 1.92 12.84 10.50
CA SER A 148 2.03 11.59 9.72
C SER A 148 0.76 10.74 9.71
N LEU A 149 -0.17 10.95 10.64
CA LEU A 149 -1.50 10.33 10.60
C LEU A 149 -2.24 10.65 9.29
N TRP A 150 -2.04 11.84 8.71
CA TRP A 150 -2.67 12.22 7.45
C TRP A 150 -2.20 11.37 6.25
N PRO A 151 -0.87 11.24 5.98
CA PRO A 151 -0.36 10.26 5.02
C PRO A 151 -0.83 8.83 5.28
N VAL A 152 -0.85 8.40 6.55
CA VAL A 152 -1.28 7.04 6.93
C VAL A 152 -2.76 6.81 6.62
N ILE A 153 -3.64 7.76 6.94
CA ILE A 153 -5.08 7.66 6.62
C ILE A 153 -5.30 7.60 5.11
N ASN A 154 -4.64 8.48 4.34
CA ASN A 154 -4.73 8.46 2.87
C ASN A 154 -4.32 7.11 2.30
N ARG A 155 -3.28 6.50 2.87
CA ARG A 155 -2.88 5.15 2.51
C ARG A 155 -4.00 4.17 2.90
N VAL A 156 -4.44 4.10 4.14
CA VAL A 156 -5.46 3.13 4.60
C VAL A 156 -6.68 3.11 3.68
N VAL A 157 -7.21 4.29 3.33
CA VAL A 157 -8.35 4.41 2.41
C VAL A 157 -8.04 3.74 1.07
N MET A 158 -6.89 4.04 0.48
CA MET A 158 -6.50 3.45 -0.80
C MET A 158 -6.25 1.95 -0.74
N ALA A 159 -5.69 1.45 0.37
CA ALA A 159 -5.51 0.02 0.57
C ALA A 159 -6.86 -0.71 0.62
N ILE A 160 -7.88 -0.13 1.26
CA ILE A 160 -9.25 -0.69 1.32
C ILE A 160 -9.91 -0.67 -0.07
N VAL A 161 -9.80 0.45 -0.81
CA VAL A 161 -10.35 0.58 -2.16
C VAL A 161 -9.73 -0.45 -3.09
N TRP A 162 -8.39 -0.57 -3.10
CA TRP A 162 -7.72 -1.60 -3.87
C TRP A 162 -8.09 -2.99 -3.40
N TYR A 163 -8.22 -3.23 -2.09
CA TYR A 163 -8.66 -4.54 -1.61
C TYR A 163 -10.02 -4.95 -2.18
N SER A 164 -10.95 -4.00 -2.21
CA SER A 164 -12.28 -4.16 -2.77
C SER A 164 -12.25 -4.43 -4.28
N VAL A 165 -11.54 -3.61 -5.05
CA VAL A 165 -11.37 -3.75 -6.50
C VAL A 165 -10.74 -5.10 -6.85
N GLN A 166 -9.66 -5.48 -6.18
CA GLN A 166 -8.99 -6.75 -6.43
C GLN A 166 -9.89 -7.95 -6.12
N THR A 167 -10.70 -7.87 -5.07
CA THR A 167 -11.71 -8.88 -4.73
C THR A 167 -12.79 -8.96 -5.81
N TRP A 168 -13.23 -7.82 -6.35
CA TRP A 168 -14.20 -7.78 -7.46
C TRP A 168 -13.64 -8.35 -8.76
N ILE A 169 -12.40 -8.04 -9.10
CA ILE A 169 -11.74 -8.61 -10.28
C ILE A 169 -11.58 -10.14 -10.14
N ALA A 170 -11.34 -10.63 -8.92
CA ALA A 170 -11.26 -12.06 -8.62
C ALA A 170 -12.59 -12.82 -8.74
N MET A 171 -13.71 -12.11 -8.92
CA MET A 171 -15.01 -12.72 -9.20
C MET A 171 -15.01 -13.48 -10.53
N THR A 172 -14.38 -12.95 -11.58
CA THR A 172 -14.39 -13.54 -12.91
C THR A 172 -13.68 -14.91 -12.97
N PRO A 173 -12.49 -15.10 -12.36
CA PRO A 173 -11.89 -16.43 -12.24
C PRO A 173 -12.75 -17.43 -11.48
N ILE A 174 -13.43 -17.02 -10.40
CA ILE A 174 -14.37 -17.92 -9.68
C ILE A 174 -15.53 -18.32 -10.59
N SER A 175 -16.12 -17.35 -11.30
CA SER A 175 -17.18 -17.59 -12.29
C SER A 175 -16.75 -18.61 -13.34
N LEU A 176 -15.55 -18.45 -13.93
CA LEU A 176 -15.01 -19.37 -14.92
C LEU A 176 -14.79 -20.78 -14.36
N MET A 177 -14.27 -20.90 -13.14
CA MET A 177 -14.14 -22.21 -12.49
C MET A 177 -15.50 -22.89 -12.29
N LEU A 178 -16.52 -22.14 -11.85
CA LEU A 178 -17.86 -22.67 -11.66
C LEU A 178 -18.52 -23.05 -13.00
N LYS A 179 -18.40 -22.23 -14.03
CA LYS A 179 -18.87 -22.55 -15.39
C LYS A 179 -18.19 -23.82 -15.93
N SER A 180 -16.89 -23.96 -15.71
CA SER A 180 -16.13 -25.15 -16.11
C SER A 180 -16.58 -26.42 -15.39
N ILE A 181 -17.05 -26.36 -14.14
CA ILE A 181 -17.53 -27.52 -13.39
C ILE A 181 -18.99 -27.84 -13.73
N PHE A 182 -19.87 -26.84 -13.61
CA PHE A 182 -21.32 -27.04 -13.55
C PHE A 182 -22.04 -26.78 -14.87
N GLY A 183 -21.41 -26.18 -15.88
CA GLY A 183 -22.04 -25.80 -17.15
C GLY A 183 -21.84 -24.32 -17.47
N TYR A 184 -21.62 -23.97 -18.74
CA TYR A 184 -21.47 -22.58 -19.17
C TYR A 184 -22.74 -21.75 -18.94
N ASP A 185 -23.91 -22.40 -18.99
CA ASP A 185 -25.26 -21.89 -18.71
C ASP A 185 -25.57 -21.67 -17.22
N LEU A 186 -24.61 -21.92 -16.32
CA LEU A 186 -24.80 -21.73 -14.88
C LEU A 186 -25.33 -20.33 -14.50
N PRO A 187 -24.86 -19.21 -15.09
CA PRO A 187 -25.39 -17.89 -14.78
C PRO A 187 -26.88 -17.77 -15.11
N ASP A 188 -27.36 -18.45 -16.17
CA ASP A 188 -28.76 -18.37 -16.62
C ASP A 188 -29.71 -19.17 -15.72
N ARG A 189 -29.18 -20.21 -15.07
CA ARG A 189 -29.92 -21.04 -14.10
C ARG A 189 -30.11 -20.36 -12.74
N ILE A 190 -29.36 -19.29 -12.46
CA ILE A 190 -29.45 -18.56 -11.19
C ILE A 190 -30.24 -17.27 -11.41
N PRO A 191 -31.49 -17.19 -10.90
CA PRO A 191 -32.34 -16.02 -11.11
C PRO A 191 -31.73 -14.76 -10.49
N ASN A 192 -31.70 -13.66 -11.25
CA ASN A 192 -31.16 -12.40 -10.76
C ASN A 192 -32.15 -11.67 -9.83
N HIS A 193 -31.81 -11.56 -8.56
CA HIS A 193 -32.57 -10.85 -7.52
C HIS A 193 -31.98 -9.48 -7.17
N ILE A 194 -30.79 -9.15 -7.68
CA ILE A 194 -30.12 -7.87 -7.47
C ILE A 194 -30.59 -6.91 -8.57
N ASN A 195 -31.37 -5.90 -8.19
CA ASN A 195 -31.83 -4.80 -9.05
C ASN A 195 -30.73 -3.73 -9.23
N SER A 196 -29.51 -4.14 -9.56
CA SER A 196 -28.40 -3.23 -9.87
C SER A 196 -28.00 -3.38 -11.34
N PRO A 197 -27.77 -2.29 -12.08
CA PRO A 197 -27.26 -2.38 -13.45
C PRO A 197 -25.81 -2.88 -13.51
N ASN A 198 -25.07 -2.83 -12.39
CA ASN A 198 -23.62 -3.04 -12.36
C ASN A 198 -23.19 -4.40 -11.79
N ALA A 199 -24.14 -5.20 -11.27
CA ALA A 199 -23.84 -6.51 -10.70
C ALA A 199 -25.05 -7.44 -10.77
N THR A 200 -24.83 -8.68 -11.20
CA THR A 200 -25.84 -9.75 -11.12
C THR A 200 -25.70 -10.54 -9.82
N THR A 201 -26.76 -11.27 -9.45
CA THR A 201 -26.75 -12.19 -8.30
C THR A 201 -25.66 -13.24 -8.41
N TYR A 202 -25.45 -13.77 -9.62
CA TYR A 202 -24.39 -14.73 -9.90
C TYR A 202 -23.00 -14.13 -9.70
N GLN A 203 -22.76 -12.92 -10.21
CA GLN A 203 -21.49 -12.22 -10.03
C GLN A 203 -21.24 -11.92 -8.55
N PHE A 204 -22.26 -11.42 -7.83
CA PHE A 204 -22.14 -11.15 -6.40
C PHE A 204 -21.85 -12.42 -5.59
N MET A 205 -22.47 -13.55 -5.93
CA MET A 205 -22.16 -14.86 -5.34
C MET A 205 -20.69 -15.24 -5.57
N CYS A 206 -20.19 -15.13 -6.80
CA CYS A 206 -18.79 -15.44 -7.13
C CYS A 206 -17.80 -14.52 -6.39
N PHE A 207 -18.12 -13.23 -6.32
CA PHE A 207 -17.39 -12.24 -5.51
C PHE A 207 -17.38 -12.63 -4.03
N PHE A 208 -18.52 -13.00 -3.46
CA PHE A 208 -18.65 -13.37 -2.06
C PHE A 208 -17.90 -14.67 -1.74
N ILE A 209 -17.95 -15.66 -2.64
CA ILE A 209 -17.14 -16.89 -2.52
C ILE A 209 -15.66 -16.53 -2.41
N PHE A 210 -15.13 -15.72 -3.33
CA PHE A 210 -13.74 -15.30 -3.27
C PHE A 210 -13.42 -14.53 -1.98
N TRP A 211 -14.31 -13.60 -1.59
CA TRP A 211 -14.17 -12.79 -0.38
C TRP A 211 -14.07 -13.66 0.88
N VAL A 212 -14.92 -14.68 1.03
CA VAL A 212 -14.83 -15.64 2.15
C VAL A 212 -13.55 -16.47 2.06
N CYS A 213 -13.20 -16.96 0.87
CA CYS A 213 -12.02 -17.81 0.68
C CYS A 213 -10.70 -17.11 1.00
N GLN A 214 -10.60 -15.78 0.85
CA GLN A 214 -9.38 -15.04 1.19
C GLN A 214 -9.24 -14.75 2.70
N LEU A 215 -10.32 -14.78 3.50
CA LEU A 215 -10.27 -14.43 4.93
C LEU A 215 -9.28 -15.26 5.77
N PRO A 216 -9.17 -16.60 5.61
CA PRO A 216 -8.17 -17.38 6.34
C PRO A 216 -6.73 -16.93 6.05
N PHE A 217 -6.47 -16.44 4.84
CA PHE A 217 -5.14 -15.96 4.43
C PHE A 217 -4.83 -14.57 4.98
N VAL A 218 -5.83 -13.75 5.32
CA VAL A 218 -5.66 -12.47 6.03
C VAL A 218 -5.09 -12.69 7.44
N TYR A 219 -5.36 -13.85 8.06
CA TYR A 219 -4.84 -14.19 9.38
C TYR A 219 -3.36 -14.59 9.38
N VAL A 220 -2.76 -14.86 8.21
CA VAL A 220 -1.36 -15.28 8.08
C VAL A 220 -0.43 -14.14 8.51
N HIS A 221 0.58 -14.47 9.31
CA HIS A 221 1.50 -13.46 9.82
C HIS A 221 2.39 -12.88 8.71
N PRO A 222 2.75 -11.59 8.77
CA PRO A 222 3.53 -10.90 7.73
C PRO A 222 4.82 -11.62 7.34
N HIS A 223 5.51 -12.22 8.32
CA HIS A 223 6.78 -12.94 8.10
C HIS A 223 6.62 -14.26 7.32
N GLN A 224 5.42 -14.85 7.29
CA GLN A 224 5.12 -16.11 6.61
C GLN A 224 4.60 -15.90 5.18
N VAL A 225 4.19 -14.68 4.82
CA VAL A 225 3.65 -14.33 3.50
C VAL A 225 4.63 -14.66 2.37
N ARG A 226 5.94 -14.70 2.65
CA ARG A 226 6.97 -15.12 1.68
C ARG A 226 6.68 -16.46 1.02
N HIS A 227 6.09 -17.42 1.74
CA HIS A 227 5.79 -18.75 1.22
C HIS A 227 4.67 -18.72 0.19
N LEU A 228 3.68 -17.84 0.40
CA LEU A 228 2.61 -17.61 -0.55
C LEU A 228 3.16 -17.01 -1.86
N PHE A 229 4.15 -16.11 -1.81
CA PHE A 229 4.81 -15.63 -3.02
C PHE A 229 5.64 -16.71 -3.72
N THR A 230 6.32 -17.58 -2.97
CA THR A 230 7.08 -18.69 -3.59
C THR A 230 6.18 -19.64 -4.37
N VAL A 231 5.06 -20.06 -3.78
CA VAL A 231 4.08 -20.92 -4.47
C VAL A 231 3.50 -20.20 -5.68
N LYS A 232 3.10 -18.92 -5.52
CA LYS A 232 2.53 -18.12 -6.60
C LYS A 232 3.51 -17.94 -7.75
N ALA A 233 4.76 -17.56 -7.46
CA ALA A 233 5.81 -17.37 -8.47
C ALA A 233 6.13 -18.67 -9.23
N ALA A 234 5.91 -19.85 -8.62
CA ALA A 234 6.05 -21.12 -9.31
C ALA A 234 4.86 -21.42 -10.25
N LEU A 235 3.62 -21.16 -9.82
CA LEU A 235 2.41 -21.51 -10.59
C LEU A 235 2.12 -20.55 -11.74
N VAL A 236 2.34 -19.26 -11.50
CA VAL A 236 1.98 -18.16 -12.39
C VAL A 236 2.57 -18.31 -13.81
N PRO A 237 3.86 -18.59 -14.00
CA PRO A 237 4.44 -18.69 -15.34
C PRO A 237 3.77 -19.78 -16.18
N PHE A 238 3.42 -20.92 -15.56
CA PHE A 238 2.75 -22.00 -16.29
C PHE A 238 1.36 -21.60 -16.80
N ALA A 239 0.59 -20.86 -16.01
CA ALA A 239 -0.70 -20.33 -16.46
C ALA A 239 -0.54 -19.24 -17.52
N ALA A 240 0.44 -18.34 -17.36
CA ALA A 240 0.73 -17.26 -18.29
C ALA A 240 1.10 -17.79 -19.69
N PHE A 241 2.13 -18.65 -19.74
CA PHE A 241 2.60 -19.24 -20.99
C PHE A 241 1.62 -20.29 -21.52
N GLY A 242 0.95 -21.05 -20.65
CA GLY A 242 -0.10 -21.98 -21.06
C GLY A 242 -1.27 -21.28 -21.75
N PHE A 243 -1.72 -20.14 -21.21
CA PHE A 243 -2.77 -19.35 -21.83
C PHE A 243 -2.31 -18.70 -23.14
N LEU A 244 -1.08 -18.18 -23.19
CA LEU A 244 -0.47 -17.66 -24.42
C LEU A 244 -0.43 -18.71 -25.53
N ILE A 245 0.09 -19.90 -25.23
CA ILE A 245 0.19 -21.00 -26.19
C ILE A 245 -1.21 -21.40 -26.67
N TRP A 246 -2.17 -21.52 -25.75
CA TRP A 246 -3.54 -21.86 -26.13
C TRP A 246 -4.17 -20.81 -27.05
N ALA A 247 -3.99 -19.51 -26.76
CA ALA A 247 -4.49 -18.43 -27.62
C ALA A 247 -3.87 -18.48 -29.03
N LEU A 248 -2.56 -18.70 -29.13
CA LEU A 248 -1.86 -18.84 -30.41
C LEU A 248 -2.31 -20.08 -31.18
N CYS A 249 -2.51 -21.22 -30.52
CA CYS A 249 -3.05 -22.41 -31.16
C CYS A 249 -4.46 -22.18 -31.69
N LYS A 250 -5.34 -21.53 -30.90
CA LYS A 250 -6.73 -21.25 -31.29
C LYS A 250 -6.81 -20.27 -32.47
N SER A 251 -5.83 -19.39 -32.63
CA SER A 251 -5.70 -18.49 -33.78
C SER A 251 -4.90 -19.08 -34.96
N ASN A 252 -4.49 -20.35 -34.89
CA ASN A 252 -3.60 -21.00 -35.88
C ASN A 252 -2.29 -20.23 -36.12
N GLY A 253 -1.72 -19.63 -35.07
CA GLY A 253 -0.51 -18.81 -35.13
C GLY A 253 -0.69 -17.43 -35.77
N LYS A 254 -1.92 -17.06 -36.16
CA LYS A 254 -2.21 -15.75 -36.76
C LYS A 254 -2.54 -14.75 -35.66
N ILE A 255 -1.86 -13.60 -35.66
CA ILE A 255 -2.00 -12.58 -34.63
C ILE A 255 -2.33 -11.25 -35.31
N ALA A 256 -3.36 -10.55 -34.84
CA ALA A 256 -3.84 -9.28 -35.43
C ALA A 256 -3.32 -8.06 -34.65
N LEU A 257 -2.00 -7.97 -34.42
CA LEU A 257 -1.40 -6.92 -33.59
C LEU A 257 -1.71 -5.50 -34.08
N GLU A 258 -1.66 -5.27 -35.40
CA GLU A 258 -1.92 -3.96 -36.00
C GLU A 258 -3.41 -3.58 -36.03
N SER A 259 -4.30 -4.54 -35.80
CA SER A 259 -5.75 -4.32 -35.81
C SER A 259 -6.33 -4.09 -34.40
N LEU A 260 -5.47 -4.04 -33.37
CA LEU A 260 -5.89 -3.77 -32.00
C LEU A 260 -6.30 -2.31 -31.75
N VAL A 261 -5.89 -1.41 -32.64
CA VAL A 261 -6.22 0.01 -32.56
C VAL A 261 -7.34 0.30 -33.56
N GLU A 262 -8.43 0.86 -33.05
CA GLU A 262 -9.56 1.31 -33.85
C GLU A 262 -9.48 2.83 -34.05
N GLY A 263 -9.85 3.30 -35.24
CA GLY A 263 -9.94 4.73 -35.55
C GLY A 263 -8.81 5.29 -36.43
N PRO A 264 -8.90 6.59 -36.78
CA PRO A 264 -7.89 7.25 -37.60
C PRO A 264 -6.55 7.35 -36.87
N PRO A 265 -5.41 7.38 -37.60
CA PRO A 265 -4.11 7.59 -36.98
C PRO A 265 -4.08 8.90 -36.19
N LEU A 266 -3.57 8.84 -34.96
CA LEU A 266 -3.37 10.01 -34.12
C LEU A 266 -2.44 11.03 -34.77
N THR A 267 -2.72 12.32 -34.57
CA THR A 267 -1.77 13.38 -34.91
C THR A 267 -0.51 13.29 -34.02
N SER A 268 0.61 13.89 -34.44
CA SER A 268 1.86 13.84 -33.68
C SER A 268 1.72 14.37 -32.25
N SER A 269 0.90 15.42 -32.04
CA SER A 269 0.66 15.96 -30.70
C SER A 269 -0.20 15.02 -29.85
N GLU A 270 -1.26 14.44 -30.40
CA GLU A 270 -2.16 13.53 -29.68
C GLU A 270 -1.42 12.25 -29.28
N ARG A 271 -0.60 11.72 -30.19
CA ARG A 271 0.27 10.56 -29.92
C ARG A 271 1.22 10.83 -28.75
N GLY A 272 1.84 12.00 -28.67
CA GLY A 272 2.70 12.37 -27.52
C GLY A 272 1.95 12.39 -26.19
N TRP A 273 0.72 12.90 -26.15
CA TRP A 273 -0.12 12.89 -24.94
C TRP A 273 -0.65 11.51 -24.60
N ALA A 274 -0.95 10.67 -25.59
CA ALA A 274 -1.32 9.27 -25.40
C ALA A 274 -0.15 8.48 -24.78
N TRP A 275 1.08 8.67 -25.26
CA TRP A 275 2.28 8.11 -24.64
C TRP A 275 2.39 8.49 -23.16
N MET A 276 2.19 9.78 -22.85
CA MET A 276 2.28 10.27 -21.48
C MET A 276 1.21 9.66 -20.57
N GLN A 277 -0.04 9.61 -21.03
CA GLN A 277 -1.13 9.01 -20.27
C GLN A 277 -0.91 7.50 -20.04
N SER A 278 -0.39 6.77 -21.04
CA SER A 278 -0.05 5.35 -20.89
C SER A 278 1.06 5.11 -19.84
N ILE A 279 2.11 5.95 -19.85
CA ILE A 279 3.17 5.90 -18.83
C ILE A 279 2.60 6.23 -17.44
N MET A 280 1.77 7.28 -17.32
CA MET A 280 1.16 7.65 -16.05
C MET A 280 0.20 6.59 -15.51
N ALA A 281 -0.52 5.86 -16.37
CA ALA A 281 -1.38 4.76 -15.95
C ALA A 281 -0.58 3.66 -15.23
N CYS A 282 0.61 3.34 -15.72
CA CYS A 282 1.52 2.39 -15.06
C CYS A 282 1.95 2.88 -13.67
N ILE A 283 2.30 4.18 -13.55
CA ILE A 283 2.74 4.78 -12.29
C ILE A 283 1.58 4.89 -11.29
N ALA A 284 0.40 5.32 -11.74
CA ALA A 284 -0.80 5.46 -10.90
C ALA A 284 -1.24 4.12 -10.32
N ASN A 285 -1.15 3.03 -11.10
CA ASN A 285 -1.43 1.67 -10.64
C ASN A 285 -0.53 1.23 -9.47
N PHE A 286 0.67 1.81 -9.35
CA PHE A 286 1.67 1.49 -8.32
C PHE A 286 1.88 2.60 -7.29
N ALA A 287 1.12 3.70 -7.35
CA ALA A 287 1.30 4.86 -6.47
C ALA A 287 1.25 4.49 -4.97
N THR A 288 0.34 3.60 -4.60
CA THR A 288 0.23 3.09 -3.22
C THR A 288 1.46 2.30 -2.81
N LEU A 289 1.95 1.45 -3.71
CA LEU A 289 3.06 0.55 -3.44
C LEU A 289 4.41 1.27 -3.40
N ILE A 290 4.55 2.35 -4.16
CA ILE A 290 5.70 3.26 -4.09
C ILE A 290 5.83 3.83 -2.68
N VAL A 291 4.75 4.36 -2.10
CA VAL A 291 4.78 4.99 -0.77
C VAL A 291 5.04 3.96 0.34
N ASN A 292 4.44 2.77 0.23
CA ASN A 292 4.51 1.77 1.29
C ASN A 292 5.60 0.70 1.14
N ALA A 293 6.50 0.83 0.16
CA ALA A 293 7.64 -0.06 -0.03
C ALA A 293 8.45 -0.37 1.26
N PRO A 294 8.61 0.57 2.24
CA PRO A 294 9.23 0.27 3.52
C PRO A 294 8.61 -0.90 4.30
N ASP A 295 7.31 -1.16 4.14
CA ASP A 295 6.60 -2.24 4.85
C ASP A 295 7.16 -3.62 4.53
N PHE A 296 7.66 -3.80 3.30
CA PHE A 296 8.29 -5.04 2.85
C PHE A 296 9.81 -4.99 3.01
N SER A 297 10.41 -3.85 2.64
CA SER A 297 11.87 -3.73 2.61
C SER A 297 12.50 -3.74 4.01
N ARG A 298 11.73 -3.43 5.07
CA ARG A 298 12.17 -3.55 6.48
C ARG A 298 12.63 -4.95 6.87
N PHE A 299 12.14 -5.99 6.18
CA PHE A 299 12.52 -7.38 6.41
C PHE A 299 13.78 -7.82 5.66
N SER A 300 14.42 -6.90 4.92
CA SER A 300 15.64 -7.16 4.15
C SER A 300 16.82 -7.54 5.04
N LYS A 301 17.54 -8.60 4.65
CA LYS A 301 18.77 -9.05 5.33
C LYS A 301 19.96 -8.11 5.12
N THR A 302 20.06 -7.51 3.93
CA THR A 302 21.21 -6.70 3.55
C THR A 302 20.78 -5.37 2.95
N LYS A 303 21.69 -4.40 2.99
CA LYS A 303 21.50 -3.03 2.50
C LYS A 303 21.06 -2.95 1.04
N VAL A 304 21.51 -3.91 0.22
CA VAL A 304 21.32 -3.91 -1.23
C VAL A 304 20.28 -4.89 -1.73
N SER A 305 19.82 -5.83 -0.89
CA SER A 305 18.92 -6.91 -1.32
C SER A 305 17.62 -6.40 -1.92
N ALA A 306 17.08 -5.29 -1.42
CA ALA A 306 15.85 -4.68 -1.93
C ALA A 306 16.11 -3.64 -3.05
N THR A 307 17.35 -3.22 -3.28
CA THR A 307 17.65 -2.15 -4.24
C THR A 307 17.63 -2.69 -5.67
N TRP A 308 18.61 -3.51 -6.02
CA TRP A 308 18.78 -3.99 -7.40
C TRP A 308 17.75 -5.02 -7.81
N SER A 309 17.31 -5.87 -6.87
CA SER A 309 16.29 -6.88 -7.14
C SER A 309 14.99 -6.24 -7.63
N GLN A 310 14.51 -5.19 -6.94
CA GLN A 310 13.26 -4.52 -7.27
C GLN A 310 13.41 -3.64 -8.51
N GLY A 311 14.50 -2.85 -8.59
CA GLY A 311 14.76 -1.95 -9.71
C GLY A 311 14.84 -2.66 -11.07
N ILE A 312 15.28 -3.92 -11.10
CA ILE A 312 15.32 -4.72 -12.33
C ILE A 312 14.03 -5.55 -12.52
N SER A 313 13.53 -6.18 -11.44
CA SER A 313 12.39 -7.11 -11.54
C SER A 313 11.10 -6.41 -11.97
N ILE A 314 10.84 -5.20 -11.45
CA ILE A 314 9.61 -4.45 -11.76
C ILE A 314 9.49 -4.15 -13.26
N PRO A 315 10.42 -3.42 -13.91
CA PRO A 315 10.29 -3.14 -15.34
C PRO A 315 10.28 -4.41 -16.19
N PHE A 316 11.10 -5.40 -15.85
CA PHE A 316 11.23 -6.63 -16.64
C PHE A 316 9.98 -7.52 -16.60
N PHE A 317 9.48 -7.88 -15.41
CA PHE A 317 8.38 -8.84 -15.33
C PHE A 317 7.02 -8.24 -15.69
N PHE A 318 6.80 -6.95 -15.41
CA PHE A 318 5.55 -6.28 -15.77
C PHE A 318 5.45 -6.02 -17.27
N SER A 319 6.55 -5.67 -17.93
CA SER A 319 6.58 -5.55 -19.40
C SER A 319 6.40 -6.90 -20.09
N LEU A 320 6.98 -7.98 -19.56
CA LEU A 320 6.77 -9.34 -20.07
C LEU A 320 5.31 -9.76 -19.92
N THR A 321 4.71 -9.55 -18.75
CA THR A 321 3.30 -9.88 -18.50
C THR A 321 2.37 -9.08 -19.42
N SER A 322 2.66 -7.79 -19.62
CA SER A 322 1.91 -6.93 -20.53
C SER A 322 2.02 -7.39 -21.98
N LEU A 323 3.21 -7.83 -22.42
CA LEU A 323 3.42 -8.37 -23.76
C LEU A 323 2.62 -9.64 -24.01
N ILE A 324 2.66 -10.59 -23.05
CA ILE A 324 1.81 -11.77 -23.08
C ILE A 324 0.35 -11.36 -23.26
N GLY A 325 -0.06 -10.31 -22.53
CA GLY A 325 -1.41 -9.82 -22.59
C GLY A 325 -1.83 -9.28 -23.94
N ILE A 326 -0.99 -8.41 -24.53
CA ILE A 326 -1.16 -7.86 -25.87
C ILE A 326 -1.28 -8.98 -26.91
N ILE A 327 -0.43 -10.00 -26.85
CA ILE A 327 -0.43 -11.10 -27.84
C ILE A 327 -1.69 -11.96 -27.71
N VAL A 328 -2.14 -12.26 -26.49
CA VAL A 328 -3.38 -13.01 -26.26
C VAL A 328 -4.58 -12.22 -26.75
N THR A 329 -4.68 -10.92 -26.43
CA THR A 329 -5.76 -10.05 -26.93
C THR A 329 -5.74 -9.98 -28.47
N ALA A 330 -4.56 -9.86 -29.10
CA ALA A 330 -4.43 -9.83 -30.55
C ALA A 330 -4.79 -11.16 -31.22
N SER A 331 -4.49 -12.28 -30.59
CA SER A 331 -4.89 -13.62 -31.05
C SER A 331 -6.40 -13.79 -30.94
N ALA A 332 -7.00 -13.36 -29.84
CA ALA A 332 -8.45 -13.39 -29.65
C ALA A 332 -9.18 -12.46 -30.63
N TYR A 333 -8.66 -11.25 -30.85
CA TYR A 333 -9.20 -10.32 -31.84
C TYR A 333 -9.21 -10.93 -33.23
N LYS A 334 -8.17 -11.69 -33.61
CA LYS A 334 -8.13 -12.36 -34.91
C LYS A 334 -9.29 -13.34 -35.13
N ILE A 335 -9.77 -13.96 -34.05
CA ILE A 335 -10.85 -14.96 -34.08
C ILE A 335 -12.22 -14.29 -33.99
N TYR A 336 -12.38 -13.34 -33.06
CA TYR A 336 -13.68 -12.80 -32.67
C TYR A 336 -13.99 -11.42 -33.23
N GLN A 337 -12.98 -10.68 -33.71
CA GLN A 337 -13.10 -9.27 -34.11
C GLN A 337 -13.66 -8.38 -32.98
N VAL A 338 -13.37 -8.75 -31.72
CA VAL A 338 -13.74 -8.01 -30.52
C VAL A 338 -12.48 -7.75 -29.71
N ASN A 339 -12.27 -6.49 -29.30
CA ASN A 339 -11.14 -6.11 -28.47
C ASN A 339 -11.45 -6.36 -26.98
N TYR A 340 -10.89 -7.43 -26.43
CA TYR A 340 -11.09 -7.79 -25.03
C TYR A 340 -10.10 -7.08 -24.11
N TRP A 341 -10.65 -6.40 -23.09
CA TRP A 341 -9.88 -5.66 -22.07
C TRP A 341 -9.23 -6.56 -21.03
N SER A 342 -9.89 -7.68 -20.72
CA SER A 342 -9.48 -8.59 -19.68
C SER A 342 -9.05 -9.94 -20.27
N PRO A 343 -7.95 -10.54 -19.77
CA PRO A 343 -7.58 -11.91 -20.13
C PRO A 343 -8.70 -12.92 -19.87
N LEU A 344 -9.51 -12.65 -18.84
CA LEU A 344 -10.55 -13.57 -18.42
C LEU A 344 -11.77 -13.52 -19.33
N ASP A 345 -12.01 -12.42 -20.03
CA ASP A 345 -13.09 -12.34 -21.01
C ASP A 345 -12.73 -13.17 -22.25
N VAL A 346 -11.44 -13.13 -22.66
CA VAL A 346 -10.90 -14.03 -23.70
C VAL A 346 -11.05 -15.49 -23.26
N LEU A 347 -10.74 -15.79 -22.00
CA LEU A 347 -10.85 -17.14 -21.44
C LEU A 347 -12.31 -17.62 -21.35
N ASP A 348 -13.25 -16.73 -20.98
CA ASP A 348 -14.68 -17.00 -20.99
C ASP A 348 -15.18 -17.33 -22.39
N ARG A 349 -14.73 -16.57 -23.39
CA ARG A 349 -15.07 -16.82 -24.78
C ARG A 349 -14.51 -18.17 -25.26
N PHE A 350 -13.28 -18.49 -24.90
CA PHE A 350 -12.68 -19.78 -25.23
C PHE A 350 -13.44 -20.95 -24.63
N LEU A 351 -13.92 -20.80 -23.38
CA LEU A 351 -14.75 -21.80 -22.71
C LEU A 351 -16.11 -21.95 -23.38
N GLY A 352 -16.76 -20.85 -23.77
CA GLY A 352 -18.09 -20.85 -24.40
C GLY A 352 -18.10 -21.47 -25.80
N ASP A 353 -17.04 -21.30 -26.59
CA ASP A 353 -17.00 -21.76 -28.00
C ASP A 353 -16.96 -23.28 -28.17
N GLY A 354 -16.17 -23.98 -27.35
CA GLY A 354 -15.97 -25.42 -27.54
C GLY A 354 -16.51 -26.27 -26.41
N PHE A 355 -16.54 -25.75 -25.17
CA PHE A 355 -16.98 -26.42 -23.94
C PHE A 355 -16.54 -27.90 -23.82
N THR A 356 -15.42 -28.26 -24.45
CA THR A 356 -14.91 -29.64 -24.47
C THR A 356 -14.28 -30.01 -23.12
N ARG A 357 -14.07 -31.30 -22.86
CA ARG A 357 -13.40 -31.76 -21.62
C ARG A 357 -12.04 -31.09 -21.41
N GLY A 358 -11.28 -30.90 -22.49
CA GLY A 358 -9.96 -30.23 -22.46
C GLY A 358 -10.06 -28.74 -22.18
N GLU A 359 -10.97 -28.03 -22.83
CA GLU A 359 -11.14 -26.57 -22.63
C GLU A 359 -11.71 -26.24 -21.25
N ARG A 360 -12.64 -27.07 -20.73
CA ARG A 360 -13.13 -26.95 -19.35
C ARG A 360 -12.00 -27.11 -18.35
N ALA A 361 -11.14 -28.12 -18.52
CA ALA A 361 -9.99 -28.34 -17.65
C ALA A 361 -8.97 -27.19 -17.76
N GLY A 362 -8.65 -26.74 -18.98
CA GLY A 362 -7.75 -25.62 -19.22
C GLY A 362 -8.26 -24.32 -18.61
N ALA A 363 -9.52 -23.96 -18.87
CA ALA A 363 -10.17 -22.78 -18.30
C ALA A 363 -10.22 -22.84 -16.77
N PHE A 364 -10.54 -24.01 -16.19
CA PHE A 364 -10.51 -24.19 -14.74
C PHE A 364 -9.11 -23.98 -14.16
N LEU A 365 -8.07 -24.64 -14.71
CA LEU A 365 -6.70 -24.57 -14.18
C LEU A 365 -6.11 -23.15 -14.31
N ILE A 366 -6.30 -22.50 -15.45
CA ILE A 366 -5.84 -21.12 -15.66
C ILE A 366 -6.58 -20.17 -14.73
N SER A 367 -7.91 -20.30 -14.60
CA SER A 367 -8.71 -19.47 -13.69
C SER A 367 -8.34 -19.70 -12.23
N PHE A 368 -8.05 -20.94 -11.84
CA PHE A 368 -7.56 -21.26 -10.50
C PHE A 368 -6.25 -20.53 -10.20
N VAL A 369 -5.29 -20.54 -11.14
CA VAL A 369 -4.03 -19.81 -10.96
C VAL A 369 -4.25 -18.31 -10.92
N PHE A 370 -5.14 -17.74 -11.74
CA PHE A 370 -5.52 -16.33 -11.65
C PHE A 370 -6.19 -16.00 -10.30
N ALA A 371 -7.04 -16.87 -9.77
CA ALA A 371 -7.67 -16.68 -8.45
C ALA A 371 -6.61 -16.70 -7.33
N VAL A 372 -5.69 -17.66 -7.34
CA VAL A 372 -4.56 -17.72 -6.41
C VAL A 372 -3.66 -16.49 -6.56
N ALA A 373 -3.44 -16.04 -7.80
CA ALA A 373 -2.64 -14.86 -8.07
C ALA A 373 -3.27 -13.60 -7.48
N GLN A 374 -4.59 -13.45 -7.69
CA GLN A 374 -5.35 -12.32 -7.20
C GLN A 374 -5.44 -12.31 -5.67
N LEU A 375 -5.62 -13.48 -5.05
CA LEU A 375 -5.59 -13.66 -3.60
C LEU A 375 -4.24 -13.21 -3.05
N GLY A 376 -3.15 -13.68 -3.63
CA GLY A 376 -1.81 -13.35 -3.17
C GLY A 376 -1.49 -11.86 -3.22
N THR A 377 -1.78 -11.20 -4.35
CA THR A 377 -1.61 -9.74 -4.49
C THR A 377 -2.49 -8.98 -3.52
N ASN A 378 -3.73 -9.44 -3.30
CA ASN A 378 -4.67 -8.73 -2.44
C ASN A 378 -4.27 -8.80 -0.95
N ILE A 379 -3.77 -9.96 -0.51
CA ILE A 379 -3.26 -10.11 0.84
C ILE A 379 -2.02 -9.23 1.04
N SER A 380 -1.06 -9.31 0.13
CA SER A 380 0.22 -8.62 0.28
C SER A 380 0.13 -7.12 0.12
N ALA A 381 -0.40 -6.64 -1.00
CA ALA A 381 -0.36 -5.22 -1.34
C ALA A 381 -1.36 -4.41 -0.52
N ASN A 382 -2.50 -5.01 -0.17
CA ASN A 382 -3.64 -4.27 0.36
C ASN A 382 -3.93 -4.60 1.83
N SER A 383 -4.30 -5.84 2.17
CA SER A 383 -4.76 -6.13 3.55
C SER A 383 -3.65 -6.04 4.60
N LEU A 384 -2.45 -6.57 4.30
CA LEU A 384 -1.30 -6.51 5.20
C LEU A 384 -0.89 -5.07 5.45
N SER A 385 -0.88 -4.29 4.39
CA SER A 385 -0.46 -2.90 4.43
C SER A 385 -1.49 -2.00 5.11
N ALA A 386 -2.79 -2.21 4.84
CA ALA A 386 -3.88 -1.60 5.61
C ALA A 386 -3.77 -1.95 7.09
N GLY A 387 -3.45 -3.21 7.42
CA GLY A 387 -3.22 -3.66 8.78
C GLY A 387 -2.08 -2.91 9.46
N THR A 388 -0.93 -2.80 8.77
CA THR A 388 0.26 -2.08 9.26
C THR A 388 -0.05 -0.60 9.50
N ASP A 389 -0.76 0.04 8.58
CA ASP A 389 -1.11 1.45 8.68
C ASP A 389 -2.17 1.71 9.76
N MET A 390 -3.21 0.88 9.87
CA MET A 390 -4.23 1.00 10.91
C MET A 390 -3.67 0.74 12.31
N THR A 391 -2.70 -0.16 12.46
CA THR A 391 -1.95 -0.31 13.71
C THR A 391 -1.27 1.00 14.08
N ALA A 392 -0.79 1.81 13.14
CA ALA A 392 -0.22 3.11 13.47
C ALA A 392 -1.26 4.14 13.90
N LEU A 393 -2.52 4.02 13.44
CA LEU A 393 -3.61 4.92 13.79
C LEU A 393 -4.14 4.64 15.21
N LEU A 394 -4.39 3.37 15.54
CA LEU A 394 -5.00 2.96 16.80
C LEU A 394 -4.32 1.70 17.39
N PRO A 395 -3.03 1.75 17.75
CA PRO A 395 -2.24 0.56 18.09
C PRO A 395 -2.71 -0.18 19.34
N LYS A 396 -3.39 0.51 20.27
CA LYS A 396 -4.00 -0.13 21.45
C LYS A 396 -5.14 -1.08 21.08
N PHE A 397 -5.85 -0.78 20.00
CA PHE A 397 -7.06 -1.49 19.57
C PHE A 397 -6.84 -2.32 18.30
N ILE A 398 -5.84 -2.01 17.47
CA ILE A 398 -5.64 -2.66 16.18
C ILE A 398 -4.22 -3.21 16.11
N ASN A 399 -4.13 -4.53 15.94
CA ASN A 399 -2.92 -5.19 15.45
C ASN A 399 -3.03 -5.44 13.94
N ILE A 400 -1.92 -5.82 13.30
CA ILE A 400 -1.88 -6.00 11.83
C ILE A 400 -2.97 -6.97 11.34
N ARG A 401 -3.20 -8.07 12.07
CA ARG A 401 -4.22 -9.09 11.70
C ARG A 401 -5.64 -8.51 11.77
N ARG A 402 -5.98 -7.83 12.87
CA ARG A 402 -7.29 -7.20 13.06
C ARG A 402 -7.53 -6.10 12.03
N GLY A 403 -6.52 -5.29 11.73
CA GLY A 403 -6.60 -4.29 10.68
C GLY A 403 -6.86 -4.90 9.30
N GLY A 404 -6.26 -6.06 9.00
CA GLY A 404 -6.58 -6.83 7.80
C GLY A 404 -8.05 -7.25 7.70
N PHE A 405 -8.65 -7.73 8.80
CA PHE A 405 -10.09 -8.07 8.82
C PHE A 405 -11.00 -6.84 8.72
N ILE A 406 -10.62 -5.71 9.35
CA ILE A 406 -11.34 -4.45 9.20
C ILE A 406 -11.30 -4.00 7.73
N CYS A 407 -10.14 -4.10 7.08
CA CYS A 407 -9.98 -3.83 5.65
C CYS A 407 -10.91 -4.71 4.81
N ALA A 408 -10.94 -6.02 5.07
CA ALA A 408 -11.80 -6.96 4.36
C ALA A 408 -13.30 -6.66 4.54
N GLY A 409 -13.72 -6.25 5.74
CA GLY A 409 -15.11 -5.85 6.02
C GLY A 409 -15.49 -4.54 5.30
N LEU A 410 -14.67 -3.50 5.44
CA LEU A 410 -14.91 -2.20 4.80
C LEU A 410 -14.88 -2.29 3.27
N ALA A 411 -14.13 -3.23 2.71
CA ALA A 411 -14.09 -3.45 1.27
C ALA A 411 -15.46 -3.81 0.67
N LEU A 412 -16.37 -4.45 1.43
CA LEU A 412 -17.74 -4.69 0.97
C LEU A 412 -18.52 -3.38 0.84
N CYS A 413 -18.30 -2.44 1.75
CA CYS A 413 -18.98 -1.13 1.78
C CYS A 413 -18.53 -0.19 0.64
N ILE A 414 -17.36 -0.43 0.04
CA ILE A 414 -16.87 0.36 -1.11
C ILE A 414 -17.74 0.13 -2.37
N CYS A 415 -18.47 -0.98 -2.47
CA CYS A 415 -19.29 -1.32 -3.64
C CYS A 415 -18.49 -1.28 -4.96
N PRO A 416 -17.45 -2.13 -5.11
CA PRO A 416 -16.46 -2.04 -6.19
C PRO A 416 -17.07 -2.22 -7.59
N TRP A 417 -18.22 -2.89 -7.71
CA TRP A 417 -18.95 -3.03 -8.97
C TRP A 417 -19.38 -1.68 -9.57
N ASN A 418 -19.63 -0.66 -8.75
CA ASN A 418 -19.94 0.68 -9.25
C ASN A 418 -18.69 1.41 -9.76
N LEU A 419 -17.53 1.17 -9.14
CA LEU A 419 -16.24 1.72 -9.57
C LEU A 419 -15.76 1.06 -10.87
N MET A 420 -15.98 -0.24 -10.99
CA MET A 420 -15.58 -1.06 -12.15
C MET A 420 -16.65 -1.09 -13.26
N SER A 421 -17.74 -0.33 -13.14
CA SER A 421 -18.81 -0.32 -14.14
C SER A 421 -18.37 0.27 -15.48
N SER A 422 -17.28 1.04 -15.49
CA SER A 422 -16.67 1.62 -16.68
C SER A 422 -15.17 1.81 -16.46
N SER A 423 -14.37 1.48 -17.47
CA SER A 423 -12.92 1.71 -17.48
C SER A 423 -12.58 3.18 -17.21
N ASN A 424 -13.37 4.13 -17.71
CA ASN A 424 -13.14 5.56 -17.46
C ASN A 424 -13.31 5.93 -15.99
N LYS A 425 -14.38 5.45 -15.32
CA LYS A 425 -14.62 5.72 -13.89
C LYS A 425 -13.48 5.18 -13.03
N PHE A 426 -13.01 3.98 -13.36
CA PHE A 426 -11.90 3.34 -12.67
C PHE A 426 -10.59 4.12 -12.85
N THR A 427 -10.19 4.41 -14.10
CA THR A 427 -8.96 5.15 -14.41
C THR A 427 -8.96 6.56 -13.81
N MET A 428 -10.12 7.23 -13.79
CA MET A 428 -10.27 8.54 -13.15
C MET A 428 -10.06 8.46 -11.63
N ALA A 429 -10.65 7.47 -10.97
CA ALA A 429 -10.46 7.28 -9.52
C ALA A 429 -8.98 7.00 -9.18
N LEU A 430 -8.30 6.17 -9.96
CA LEU A 430 -6.87 5.89 -9.77
C LEU A 430 -6.00 7.15 -9.97
N SER A 431 -6.26 7.90 -11.04
CA SER A 431 -5.51 9.11 -11.38
C SER A 431 -5.69 10.22 -10.33
N ALA A 432 -6.89 10.33 -9.77
CA ALA A 432 -7.20 11.29 -8.71
C ALA A 432 -6.36 11.03 -7.45
N TYR A 433 -6.36 9.77 -6.99
CA TYR A 433 -5.65 9.40 -5.76
C TYR A 433 -4.14 9.37 -5.92
N ALA A 434 -3.66 9.09 -7.14
CA ALA A 434 -2.23 9.13 -7.48
C ALA A 434 -1.61 10.51 -7.18
N ILE A 435 -2.36 11.61 -7.28
CA ILE A 435 -1.89 12.97 -6.94
C ILE A 435 -1.50 13.05 -5.45
N PHE A 436 -2.38 12.60 -4.55
CA PHE A 436 -2.12 12.71 -3.12
C PHE A 436 -0.93 11.84 -2.71
N LEU A 437 -0.87 10.61 -3.24
CA LEU A 437 0.21 9.67 -2.92
C LEU A 437 1.56 10.12 -3.50
N SER A 438 1.58 10.71 -4.70
CA SER A 438 2.82 11.22 -5.30
C SER A 438 3.43 12.36 -4.47
N CYS A 439 2.58 13.25 -3.93
CA CYS A 439 3.02 14.34 -3.07
C CYS A 439 3.59 13.82 -1.74
N ILE A 440 3.00 12.77 -1.17
CA ILE A 440 3.52 12.10 0.04
C ILE A 440 4.88 11.47 -0.23
N ALA A 441 4.99 10.67 -1.30
CA ALA A 441 6.24 10.03 -1.70
C ALA A 441 7.36 11.06 -1.92
N ALA A 442 7.04 12.17 -2.58
CA ALA A 442 7.98 13.24 -2.86
C ALA A 442 8.55 13.89 -1.61
N VAL A 443 7.69 14.23 -0.64
CA VAL A 443 8.14 14.82 0.63
C VAL A 443 9.04 13.84 1.40
N MET A 444 8.65 12.56 1.46
CA MET A 444 9.47 11.52 2.10
C MET A 444 10.85 11.38 1.44
N CYS A 445 10.88 11.32 0.10
CA CYS A 445 12.12 11.22 -0.65
C CYS A 445 12.98 12.49 -0.50
N ALA A 446 12.39 13.68 -0.57
CA ALA A 446 13.10 14.95 -0.41
C ALA A 446 13.73 15.06 0.99
N ASP A 447 12.96 14.71 2.03
CA ASP A 447 13.41 14.72 3.41
C ASP A 447 14.58 13.77 3.63
N TYR A 448 14.45 12.53 3.16
CA TYR A 448 15.49 11.51 3.32
C TYR A 448 16.77 11.85 2.52
N TYR A 449 16.64 12.07 1.21
CA TYR A 449 17.80 12.14 0.31
C TYR A 449 18.48 13.51 0.29
N VAL A 450 17.73 14.60 0.49
CA VAL A 450 18.26 15.96 0.33
C VAL A 450 18.42 16.67 1.67
N VAL A 451 17.37 16.68 2.49
CA VAL A 451 17.37 17.45 3.74
C VAL A 451 18.18 16.76 4.83
N ARG A 452 17.93 15.47 5.07
CA ARG A 452 18.56 14.69 6.14
C ARG A 452 19.72 13.81 5.66
N ARG A 453 19.97 13.76 4.34
CA ARG A 453 21.13 13.07 3.73
C ARG A 453 21.28 11.62 4.20
N GLY A 454 20.15 10.93 4.32
CA GLY A 454 20.07 9.53 4.72
C GLY A 454 20.15 9.28 6.22
N GLN A 455 20.31 10.30 7.07
CA GLN A 455 20.42 10.15 8.52
C GLN A 455 19.07 10.37 9.23
N TYR A 456 18.46 9.29 9.71
CA TYR A 456 17.34 9.31 10.64
C TYR A 456 17.79 8.90 12.05
N ASN A 457 17.20 9.53 13.07
CA ASN A 457 17.39 9.15 14.46
C ASN A 457 16.20 8.29 14.93
N LEU A 458 16.44 6.98 15.08
CA LEU A 458 15.36 6.06 15.43
C LEU A 458 14.72 6.40 16.78
N PHE A 459 15.49 6.71 17.82
CA PHE A 459 14.92 6.98 19.14
C PHE A 459 13.95 8.17 19.13
N HIS A 460 14.27 9.20 18.34
CA HIS A 460 13.43 10.39 18.21
C HIS A 460 12.10 10.08 17.49
N LEU A 461 12.06 9.10 16.56
CA LEU A 461 10.83 8.68 15.88
C LEU A 461 9.81 8.00 16.80
N TYR A 462 10.26 7.57 17.98
CA TYR A 462 9.48 6.87 19.01
C TYR A 462 9.37 7.68 20.31
N SER A 463 9.57 9.00 20.23
CA SER A 463 9.40 9.97 21.32
C SER A 463 8.52 11.13 20.87
N SER A 464 7.65 11.61 21.75
CA SER A 464 6.78 12.76 21.51
C SER A 464 7.11 13.99 22.33
N ASP A 465 8.19 13.97 23.09
CA ASP A 465 8.62 15.16 23.80
C ASP A 465 9.18 16.18 22.78
N PRO A 466 8.59 17.39 22.65
CA PRO A 466 9.07 18.40 21.71
C PRO A 466 10.49 18.90 21.97
N LYS A 467 11.01 18.72 23.19
CA LYS A 467 12.38 19.12 23.57
C LYS A 467 13.42 18.09 23.18
N VAL A 468 13.00 16.83 23.03
CA VAL A 468 13.89 15.69 22.80
C VAL A 468 13.79 15.20 21.36
N SER A 469 12.57 15.05 20.82
CA SER A 469 12.36 14.52 19.47
C SER A 469 12.49 15.59 18.38
N ASP A 470 13.42 15.36 17.45
CA ASP A 470 13.56 16.21 16.24
C ASP A 470 12.34 16.15 15.32
N TYR A 471 11.50 15.11 15.45
CA TYR A 471 10.32 14.88 14.61
C TYR A 471 9.05 15.49 15.20
N MET A 472 9.16 16.15 16.35
CA MET A 472 8.11 17.02 16.90
C MET A 472 8.19 18.44 16.32
N TYR A 473 9.25 18.76 15.56
CA TYR A 473 9.43 20.07 14.89
C TYR A 473 9.28 21.28 15.83
N GLY A 474 9.68 21.12 17.10
CA GLY A 474 9.58 22.16 18.13
C GLY A 474 8.14 22.52 18.55
N SER A 475 7.15 21.72 18.15
CA SER A 475 5.74 21.96 18.42
C SER A 475 5.11 20.81 19.20
N ARG A 476 4.20 21.11 20.12
CA ARG A 476 3.39 20.09 20.82
C ARG A 476 2.50 19.30 19.85
N PHE A 477 2.17 19.88 18.70
CA PHE A 477 1.36 19.22 17.68
C PHE A 477 2.17 18.33 16.75
N GLY A 478 3.51 18.32 16.84
CA GLY A 478 4.35 17.45 16.01
C GLY A 478 4.10 17.56 14.51
N ILE A 479 3.90 18.78 14.01
CA ILE A 479 3.56 19.08 12.61
C ILE A 479 4.77 19.68 11.91
N ASN A 480 5.22 19.06 10.82
CA ASN A 480 6.09 19.71 9.87
C ASN A 480 5.29 20.57 8.89
N TRP A 481 5.17 21.87 9.16
CA TRP A 481 4.47 22.78 8.27
C TRP A 481 5.09 22.85 6.86
N ARG A 482 6.42 22.62 6.72
CA ARG A 482 7.07 22.59 5.39
C ARG A 482 6.53 21.44 4.56
N ALA A 483 6.33 20.28 5.18
CA ALA A 483 5.76 19.11 4.54
C ALA A 483 4.30 19.34 4.12
N LEU A 484 3.50 19.97 4.99
CA LEU A 484 2.11 20.34 4.67
C LEU A 484 2.03 21.29 3.47
N VAL A 485 2.81 22.38 3.48
CA VAL A 485 2.80 23.36 2.38
C VAL A 485 3.29 22.74 1.08
N ALA A 486 4.37 21.94 1.13
CA ALA A 486 4.88 21.24 -0.04
C ALA A 486 3.85 20.26 -0.62
N TYR A 487 3.19 19.48 0.24
CA TYR A 487 2.14 18.56 -0.13
C TYR A 487 0.96 19.26 -0.82
N LEU A 488 0.46 20.36 -0.24
CA LEU A 488 -0.62 21.15 -0.85
C LEU A 488 -0.18 21.79 -2.17
N ALA A 489 1.05 22.30 -2.25
CA ALA A 489 1.59 22.91 -3.46
C ALA A 489 1.67 21.91 -4.63
N GLY A 490 1.94 20.62 -4.38
CA GLY A 490 1.92 19.60 -5.42
C GLY A 490 0.51 19.18 -5.89
N ILE A 491 -0.48 19.27 -5.00
CA ILE A 491 -1.87 18.94 -5.33
C ILE A 491 -2.49 20.00 -6.24
N VAL A 492 -2.33 21.28 -5.89
CA VAL A 492 -3.04 22.41 -6.50
C VAL A 492 -2.96 22.46 -8.04
N PRO A 493 -1.79 22.27 -8.69
CA PRO A 493 -1.68 22.31 -10.16
C PRO A 493 -2.54 21.27 -10.89
N ASN A 494 -2.82 20.15 -10.23
CA ASN A 494 -3.58 19.05 -10.81
C ASN A 494 -5.10 19.21 -10.62
N MET A 495 -5.53 20.07 -9.70
CA MET A 495 -6.94 20.23 -9.34
C MET A 495 -7.83 20.68 -10.52
N PRO A 496 -7.45 21.66 -11.36
CA PRO A 496 -8.31 22.06 -12.46
C PRO A 496 -8.57 20.92 -13.46
N GLY A 497 -7.53 20.16 -13.83
CA GLY A 497 -7.69 19.01 -14.74
C GLY A 497 -8.43 17.84 -14.09
N PHE A 498 -8.25 17.62 -12.77
CA PHE A 498 -9.04 16.65 -12.02
C PHE A 498 -10.53 17.00 -12.01
N VAL A 499 -10.88 18.27 -11.76
CA VAL A 499 -12.27 18.75 -11.79
C VAL A 499 -12.87 18.59 -13.19
N GLY A 500 -12.10 18.86 -14.26
CA GLY A 500 -12.56 18.64 -15.64
C GLY A 500 -12.71 17.17 -16.01
N ALA A 501 -11.92 16.28 -15.43
CA ALA A 501 -12.04 14.84 -15.65
C ALA A 501 -13.28 14.26 -14.94
N VAL A 502 -13.54 14.68 -13.69
CA VAL A 502 -14.63 14.13 -12.87
C VAL A 502 -15.96 14.85 -13.07
N GLY A 503 -15.93 16.15 -13.37
CA GLY A 503 -17.13 16.97 -13.48
C GLY A 503 -17.78 16.86 -14.85
N ASP A 504 -19.06 16.49 -14.87
CA ASP A 504 -19.85 16.50 -16.10
C ASP A 504 -19.96 17.94 -16.66
N ASN A 505 -19.67 18.11 -17.94
CA ASN A 505 -19.79 19.38 -18.69
C ASN A 505 -18.97 20.57 -18.13
N ILE A 506 -17.88 20.33 -17.40
CA ILE A 506 -16.99 21.42 -16.96
C ILE A 506 -15.92 21.68 -18.02
N HIS A 507 -15.94 22.89 -18.61
CA HIS A 507 -14.90 23.30 -19.55
C HIS A 507 -13.60 23.66 -18.81
N VAL A 508 -12.54 22.88 -19.05
CA VAL A 508 -11.21 23.13 -18.48
C VAL A 508 -10.24 23.49 -19.60
N PRO A 509 -9.39 24.53 -19.42
CA PRO A 509 -8.39 24.89 -20.42
C PRO A 509 -7.49 23.69 -20.75
N VAL A 510 -7.18 23.52 -22.04
CA VAL A 510 -6.38 22.38 -22.54
C VAL A 510 -5.04 22.25 -21.80
N GLY A 511 -4.42 23.37 -21.42
CA GLY A 511 -3.19 23.37 -20.61
C GLY A 511 -3.36 22.70 -19.25
N ALA A 512 -4.45 22.97 -18.54
CA ALA A 512 -4.75 22.36 -17.26
C ALA A 512 -5.08 20.86 -17.38
N THR A 513 -5.77 20.45 -18.44
CA THR A 513 -6.01 19.03 -18.74
C THR A 513 -4.69 18.29 -18.98
N ARG A 514 -3.77 18.91 -19.73
CA ARG A 514 -2.44 18.35 -20.01
C ARG A 514 -1.55 18.26 -18.78
N VAL A 515 -1.66 19.19 -17.83
CA VAL A 515 -1.00 19.07 -16.52
C VAL A 515 -1.52 17.84 -15.76
N TYR A 516 -2.83 17.58 -15.81
CA TYR A 516 -3.41 16.39 -15.19
C TYR A 516 -3.02 15.07 -15.87
N TYR A 517 -2.72 15.08 -17.18
CA TYR A 517 -2.09 13.92 -17.83
C TYR A 517 -0.69 13.60 -17.28
N LEU A 518 -0.06 14.53 -16.56
CA LEU A 518 1.22 14.38 -15.88
C LEU A 518 1.05 14.26 -14.35
N ASN A 519 -0.15 13.93 -13.86
CA ASN A 519 -0.56 14.13 -12.47
C ASN A 519 0.46 13.68 -11.42
N TYR A 520 0.97 12.46 -11.56
CA TYR A 520 1.90 11.89 -10.60
C TYR A 520 3.23 12.63 -10.62
N LEU A 521 3.80 12.85 -11.80
CA LEU A 521 5.10 13.51 -11.95
C LEU A 521 5.06 14.97 -11.53
N VAL A 522 3.99 15.70 -11.86
CA VAL A 522 3.79 17.09 -11.43
C VAL A 522 3.64 17.15 -9.92
N GLY A 523 2.75 16.34 -9.33
CA GLY A 523 2.56 16.31 -7.88
C GLY A 523 3.83 15.95 -7.12
N TYR A 524 4.57 14.95 -7.62
CA TYR A 524 5.84 14.53 -7.06
C TYR A 524 6.90 15.64 -7.17
N SER A 525 7.12 16.18 -8.37
CA SER A 525 8.20 17.13 -8.62
C SER A 525 7.98 18.46 -7.90
N VAL A 526 6.74 18.98 -7.92
CA VAL A 526 6.40 20.24 -7.24
C VAL A 526 6.53 20.07 -5.73
N SER A 527 5.98 19.00 -5.15
CA SER A 527 6.11 18.75 -3.70
C SER A 527 7.58 18.59 -3.29
N PHE A 528 8.37 17.84 -4.08
CA PHE A 528 9.80 17.65 -3.81
C PHE A 528 10.55 18.98 -3.80
N VAL A 529 10.39 19.77 -4.86
CA VAL A 529 11.10 21.05 -5.01
C VAL A 529 10.67 22.06 -3.96
N VAL A 530 9.36 22.20 -3.71
CA VAL A 530 8.85 23.13 -2.69
C VAL A 530 9.33 22.72 -1.30
N TYR A 531 9.34 21.43 -0.96
CA TYR A 531 9.86 20.96 0.32
C TYR A 531 11.34 21.32 0.50
N VAL A 532 12.17 21.05 -0.51
CA VAL A 532 13.60 21.39 -0.48
C VAL A 532 13.82 22.90 -0.35
N ILE A 533 13.07 23.72 -1.09
CA ILE A 533 13.15 25.19 -1.00
C ILE A 533 12.76 25.67 0.39
N LEU A 534 11.67 25.16 0.95
CA LEU A 534 11.22 25.53 2.30
C LEU A 534 12.24 25.10 3.36
N CYS A 535 12.84 23.92 3.24
CA CYS A 535 13.89 23.47 4.15
C CYS A 535 15.21 24.22 3.94
N TYR A 536 15.48 24.77 2.76
CA TYR A 536 16.64 25.62 2.52
C TYR A 536 16.51 26.99 3.20
N PHE A 537 15.35 27.66 3.04
CA PHE A 537 15.11 28.98 3.63
C PHE A 537 14.72 28.92 5.12
N PHE A 538 14.03 27.85 5.52
CA PHE A 538 13.60 27.60 6.90
C PHE A 538 14.13 26.23 7.36
N PRO A 539 15.43 26.11 7.68
CA PRO A 539 16.06 24.85 8.07
C PRO A 539 15.29 24.09 9.14
N VAL A 540 15.26 22.76 8.99
CA VAL A 540 14.68 21.87 9.99
C VAL A 540 15.61 21.89 11.22
N PRO A 541 15.09 22.16 12.43
CA PRO A 541 15.89 22.12 13.65
C PRO A 541 16.60 20.79 13.80
N ASN A 542 17.88 20.82 14.21
CA ASN A 542 18.73 19.63 14.40
C ASN A 542 18.88 18.73 13.16
N ALA A 543 18.56 19.22 11.96
CA ALA A 543 18.92 18.50 10.75
C ALA A 543 20.46 18.40 10.64
N PRO A 544 20.98 17.26 10.17
CA PRO A 544 22.42 16.99 10.19
C PRO A 544 23.22 17.95 9.30
N VAL A 545 22.56 18.60 8.34
CA VAL A 545 23.19 19.58 7.46
C VAL A 545 22.46 20.91 7.56
N ARG A 546 23.19 21.98 7.93
CA ARG A 546 22.64 23.34 8.05
C ARG A 546 22.14 23.91 6.71
N ASN A 547 22.75 23.49 5.60
CA ASN A 547 22.33 23.85 4.25
C ASN A 547 22.18 22.60 3.38
N CYS A 548 20.92 22.18 3.18
CA CYS A 548 20.58 20.96 2.47
C CYS A 548 21.05 20.93 1.00
N LEU A 549 21.43 22.06 0.38
CA LEU A 549 21.91 22.11 -1.01
C LEU A 549 23.44 22.17 -1.13
N LYS A 550 24.18 22.53 -0.07
CA LYS A 550 25.64 22.69 -0.11
C LYS A 550 26.41 21.51 0.47
N GLY A 551 25.84 20.77 1.43
CA GLY A 551 26.48 19.58 2.00
C GLY A 551 26.60 18.46 0.98
N LYS A 552 27.79 17.85 0.86
CA LYS A 552 28.07 16.73 -0.07
C LYS A 552 28.07 15.37 0.62
N ASP A 553 28.15 15.33 1.94
CA ASP A 553 28.30 14.09 2.69
C ASP A 553 26.99 13.30 2.75
N TRP A 554 27.11 11.97 2.59
CA TRP A 554 26.03 11.02 2.79
C TRP A 554 26.18 10.37 4.17
N LEU A 555 25.17 10.51 5.02
CA LEU A 555 25.26 10.23 6.46
C LEU A 555 24.44 9.00 6.88
N GLU A 556 23.96 8.24 5.91
CA GLU A 556 23.16 7.03 6.12
C GLU A 556 23.97 5.93 6.79
N THR A 557 23.45 5.42 7.90
CA THR A 557 24.00 4.26 8.60
C THR A 557 22.96 3.14 8.60
N PHE A 558 23.45 1.89 8.56
CA PHE A 558 22.57 0.74 8.67
C PHE A 558 22.24 0.51 10.14
N ALA A 559 20.97 0.58 10.49
CA ALA A 559 20.54 0.54 11.87
C ALA A 559 20.59 -0.89 12.43
N GLU A 560 21.41 -1.07 13.45
CA GLU A 560 21.35 -2.24 14.32
C GLU A 560 20.29 -1.98 15.39
N VAL A 561 19.29 -2.86 15.48
CA VAL A 561 18.10 -2.65 16.32
C VAL A 561 17.76 -3.89 17.14
N ASP A 562 18.75 -4.75 17.39
CA ASP A 562 18.56 -6.02 18.10
C ASP A 562 18.21 -5.81 19.58
N PHE A 563 18.70 -4.71 20.18
CA PHE A 563 18.43 -4.28 21.55
C PHE A 563 17.68 -2.93 21.60
N PHE A 564 16.91 -2.62 20.55
CA PHE A 564 16.28 -1.31 20.41
C PHE A 564 15.30 -0.98 21.54
N GLU A 565 14.64 -2.00 22.12
CA GLU A 565 13.71 -1.81 23.24
C GLU A 565 14.46 -1.33 24.48
N GLU A 566 15.54 -2.01 24.88
CA GLU A 566 16.35 -1.62 26.03
C GLU A 566 17.08 -0.29 25.80
N GLU A 567 17.61 -0.06 24.60
CA GLU A 567 18.27 1.20 24.24
C GLU A 567 17.31 2.38 24.24
N ARG A 568 16.07 2.17 23.77
CA ARG A 568 15.02 3.20 23.82
C ARG A 568 14.64 3.51 25.25
N GLU A 569 14.49 2.51 26.11
CA GLU A 569 14.21 2.75 27.54
C GLU A 569 15.32 3.56 28.18
N GLY A 570 16.60 3.20 27.96
CA GLY A 570 17.74 3.98 28.41
C GLY A 570 17.70 5.43 27.92
N PHE A 571 17.45 5.64 26.62
CA PHE A 571 17.28 6.98 26.04
C PHE A 571 16.16 7.80 26.72
N LEU A 572 15.02 7.18 27.02
CA LEU A 572 13.93 7.86 27.70
C LEU A 572 14.25 8.15 29.18
N GLN A 573 15.03 7.30 29.85
CA GLN A 573 15.51 7.53 31.22
C GLN A 573 16.51 8.68 31.27
N ASP A 574 17.51 8.67 30.39
CA ASP A 574 18.56 9.69 30.32
C ASP A 574 17.99 11.09 30.05
N ASN A 575 16.87 11.16 29.33
CA ASN A 575 16.16 12.41 29.05
C ASN A 575 15.05 12.74 30.05
N ASN A 576 14.94 12.02 31.17
CA ASN A 576 13.89 12.19 32.20
C ASN A 576 12.45 12.12 31.67
N ILE A 577 12.21 11.37 30.58
CA ILE A 577 10.87 11.20 30.01
C ILE A 577 10.10 10.13 30.81
N LEU A 578 10.77 9.06 31.23
CA LEU A 578 10.15 7.97 32.00
C LEU A 578 9.73 8.36 33.44
N SER A 579 10.42 9.32 34.07
CA SER A 579 10.07 9.83 35.40
C SER A 579 8.82 10.73 35.40
N ILE A 580 8.52 11.38 34.27
CA ILE A 580 7.30 12.18 34.10
C ILE A 580 6.08 11.27 33.98
N VAL A 581 6.20 10.13 33.28
CA VAL A 581 5.12 9.13 33.17
C VAL A 581 4.86 8.44 34.51
N SER A 582 5.91 8.08 35.27
CA SER A 582 5.72 7.49 36.61
C SER A 582 5.18 8.49 37.63
N SER A 583 5.47 9.78 37.50
CA SER A 583 4.89 10.83 38.35
C SER A 583 3.40 11.08 38.09
N GLN A 584 2.91 10.83 36.88
CA GLN A 584 1.47 10.89 36.55
C GLN A 584 0.70 9.62 36.97
N LEU A 585 1.39 8.50 37.18
CA LEU A 585 0.81 7.31 37.82
C LEU A 585 0.62 7.48 39.34
N GLY A 586 1.17 8.55 39.94
CA GLY A 586 1.09 8.83 41.37
C GLY A 586 0.35 10.11 41.77
N ALA A 587 -0.10 10.94 40.81
CA ALA A 587 -0.83 12.16 41.10
C ALA A 587 -2.30 12.01 40.67
N GLY A 588 -3.13 11.52 41.60
CA GLY A 588 -4.52 11.94 41.60
C GLY A 588 -4.55 13.43 41.91
N ASP A 589 -4.92 14.26 40.92
CA ASP A 589 -5.78 15.42 41.13
C ASP A 589 -6.09 16.15 39.80
N ASN A 590 -7.40 16.23 39.54
CA ASN A 590 -8.14 17.20 38.71
C ASN A 590 -7.96 17.20 37.17
N ASP A 591 -8.83 16.42 36.53
CA ASP A 591 -9.26 16.56 35.14
C ASP A 591 -10.00 17.91 34.90
N GLU A 592 -9.28 18.96 34.55
CA GLU A 592 -9.88 20.22 34.05
C GLU A 592 -10.36 20.14 32.58
N ILE A 593 -10.17 19.02 31.89
CA ILE A 593 -10.56 18.87 30.47
C ILE A 593 -11.95 18.20 30.32
N LEU A 594 -12.46 17.54 31.37
CA LEU A 594 -13.78 16.88 31.35
C LEU A 594 -14.94 17.78 31.80
N SER A 595 -14.68 18.95 32.40
CA SER A 595 -15.72 19.90 32.82
C SER A 595 -16.28 20.77 31.68
N ALA A 596 -15.74 20.65 30.47
CA ALA A 596 -16.17 21.44 29.30
C ALA A 596 -17.38 20.84 28.54
N PHE A 597 -17.86 19.64 28.91
CA PHE A 597 -18.88 18.91 28.16
C PHE A 597 -20.11 18.44 28.97
N GLU A 598 -20.35 18.98 30.17
CA GLU A 598 -21.62 18.74 30.87
C GLU A 598 -22.69 19.77 30.49
N PRO A 599 -23.90 19.34 30.09
CA PRO A 599 -25.02 20.25 29.91
C PRO A 599 -25.51 20.72 31.28
N ARG A 600 -25.42 22.02 31.55
CA ARG A 600 -26.03 22.66 32.73
C ARG A 600 -27.55 22.49 32.66
N ILE A 601 -28.08 21.62 33.51
CA ILE A 601 -29.50 21.61 33.85
C ILE A 601 -29.70 22.61 34.98
N ASP A 602 -30.14 23.81 34.64
CA ASP A 602 -30.58 24.79 35.63
C ASP A 602 -31.93 24.33 36.21
N SER A 603 -31.99 24.19 37.54
CA SER A 603 -33.23 24.15 38.29
C SER A 603 -33.29 25.35 39.22
N LYS A 604 -34.12 26.32 38.85
CA LYS A 604 -35.00 27.09 39.75
C LYS A 604 -36.20 27.58 38.96
#